data_AF-A0A7C0WSJ8-F1
#
_entry.id   AF-A0A7C0WSJ8-F1
#
_cell.length_a   1.000
_cell.length_b   1.000
_cell.length_c   1.000
_cell.angle_alpha   90.00
_cell.angle_beta   90.00
_cell.angle_gamma   90.00
#
_symmetry.space_group_name_H-M   'P 1'
#
loop_
_entity.id
_entity.type
_entity.pdbx_description
1 polymer ?
#
loop_
_entity_poly.entity_id
_entity_poly.type
_entity_poly.pdbx_seq_one_letter_code
_entity_poly.pdbx_strand_id
1 'polypeptide(L)'
;MARWNPEKRLLEHEHSKFWRYTLVDVPEPNLMRGIFPYDEIPKIDFDHKFLPLDPARDMCITDTTFRDGQQARPPYTVEQIEKIFDFLHRLSGPNGVIRQAEFFLYTKKDREALERCLSKGYK
;
A
#
# COMPACT_ATOMS: atom_id res chain seq x y z
N MET A 1 6.48 20.61 23.66
CA MET A 1 6.74 19.90 24.93
C MET A 1 6.84 18.42 24.59
N ALA A 2 7.73 17.67 25.24
CA ALA A 2 7.85 16.24 24.96
C ALA A 2 6.61 15.50 25.50
N ARG A 3 6.01 14.62 24.71
CA ARG A 3 4.88 13.78 25.07
C ARG A 3 5.29 12.32 24.99
N TRP A 4 4.85 11.51 25.95
CA TRP A 4 5.06 10.08 25.91
C TRP A 4 4.27 9.45 24.74
N ASN A 5 4.99 8.80 23.84
CA ASN A 5 4.41 7.94 22.82
C ASN A 5 4.39 6.50 23.36
N PRO A 6 3.20 5.93 23.69
CA PRO A 6 3.09 4.59 24.25
C PRO A 6 3.41 3.48 23.23
N GLU A 7 3.31 3.76 21.93
CA GLU A 7 3.57 2.79 20.86
C GLU A 7 5.07 2.62 20.65
N LYS A 8 5.82 3.73 20.64
CA LYS A 8 7.29 3.72 20.51
C LYS A 8 8.01 3.58 21.84
N ARG A 9 7.31 3.75 22.96
CA ARG A 9 7.87 3.78 24.33
C ARG A 9 8.99 4.82 24.47
N LEU A 10 8.79 5.98 23.85
CA LEU A 10 9.74 7.09 23.83
C LEU A 10 9.02 8.42 24.06
N LEU A 11 9.75 9.41 24.56
CA LEU A 11 9.28 10.80 24.61
C LEU A 11 9.48 11.44 23.23
N GLU A 12 8.38 11.74 22.53
CA GLU A 12 8.42 12.43 21.24
C GLU A 12 8.22 13.94 21.44
N HIS A 13 8.95 14.73 20.65
CA HIS A 13 8.75 16.17 20.64
C HIS A 13 7.49 16.50 19.84
N GLU A 14 6.39 16.82 20.52
CA GLU A 14 5.22 17.36 19.82
C GLU A 14 5.55 18.76 19.30
N HIS A 15 5.43 18.92 17.99
CA HIS A 15 5.42 20.22 17.30
C HIS A 15 4.31 21.06 17.94
N SER A 16 4.71 21.91 18.89
CA SER A 16 3.81 22.75 19.68
C SER A 16 3.06 23.79 18.81
N LYS A 17 2.20 24.61 19.43
CA LYS A 17 1.56 25.78 18.79
C LYS A 17 2.55 26.72 18.05
N PHE A 18 3.85 26.61 18.33
CA PHE A 18 4.93 27.38 17.69
C PHE A 18 5.39 26.79 16.33
N TRP A 19 5.05 25.54 16.03
CA TRP A 19 5.30 24.90 14.74
C TRP A 19 3.99 24.76 13.97
N ARG A 20 3.55 25.87 13.37
CA ARG A 20 2.44 25.86 12.42
C ARG A 20 3.02 25.83 11.01
N TYR A 21 2.70 24.80 10.24
CA TYR A 21 2.88 24.85 8.80
C TYR A 21 2.10 26.07 8.30
N THR A 22 2.83 27.04 7.77
CA THR A 22 2.21 28.21 7.18
C THR A 22 1.81 27.80 5.77
N LEU A 23 0.52 27.93 5.46
CA LEU A 23 0.08 27.81 4.07
C LEU A 23 0.70 28.97 3.31
N VAL A 24 1.62 28.66 2.40
CA VAL A 24 2.25 29.66 1.53
C VAL A 24 1.53 29.58 0.19
N ASP A 25 0.84 30.64 -0.18
CA ASP A 25 0.33 30.80 -1.53
C ASP A 25 1.51 31.20 -2.42
N VAL A 26 1.87 30.32 -3.35
CA VAL A 26 3.04 30.49 -4.22
C VAL A 26 2.57 30.95 -5.61
N PRO A 27 3.22 31.96 -6.22
CA PRO A 27 2.80 32.48 -7.51
C PRO A 27 2.98 31.48 -8.66
N GLU A 28 3.86 30.49 -8.49
CA GLU A 28 4.20 29.48 -9.49
C GLU A 28 4.32 28.09 -8.84
N PRO A 29 4.00 27.01 -9.59
CA PRO A 29 4.11 25.66 -9.06
C PRO A 29 5.57 25.20 -8.89
N ASN A 30 5.85 24.46 -7.82
CA ASN A 30 7.12 23.73 -7.70
C ASN A 30 7.09 22.47 -8.57
N LEU A 31 7.72 22.55 -9.75
CA LEU A 31 7.76 21.47 -10.72
C LEU A 31 8.90 20.45 -10.48
N MET A 32 9.69 20.65 -9.41
CA MET A 32 10.78 19.75 -8.99
C MET A 32 11.77 19.40 -10.12
N ARG A 33 12.09 20.37 -11.00
CA ARG A 33 12.93 20.15 -12.21
C ARG A 33 14.35 19.65 -11.95
N GLY A 34 14.89 19.90 -10.76
CA GLY A 34 16.18 19.33 -10.35
C GLY A 34 16.12 17.81 -10.15
N ILE A 35 14.95 17.28 -9.77
CA ILE A 35 14.70 15.84 -9.54
C ILE A 35 14.07 15.20 -10.78
N PHE A 36 13.18 15.91 -11.48
CA PHE A 36 12.49 15.45 -12.68
C PHE A 36 12.76 16.40 -13.89
N PRO A 37 13.99 16.41 -14.42
CA PRO A 37 14.31 17.11 -15.66
C PRO A 37 13.59 16.47 -16.85
N TYR A 38 13.44 17.22 -17.96
CA TYR A 38 12.72 16.75 -19.15
C TYR A 38 13.62 16.01 -20.15
N ASP A 39 14.90 16.30 -20.10
CA ASP A 39 15.96 15.89 -21.02
C ASP A 39 16.89 14.84 -20.43
N GLU A 40 16.77 14.55 -19.13
CA GLU A 40 17.55 13.57 -18.40
C GLU A 40 16.65 12.61 -17.62
N ILE A 41 17.25 11.52 -17.15
CA ILE A 41 16.56 10.60 -16.23
C ILE A 41 16.27 11.28 -14.89
N PRO A 42 15.19 10.90 -14.19
CA PRO A 42 14.93 11.37 -12.83
C PRO A 42 16.12 11.11 -11.89
N LYS A 43 16.40 12.08 -11.03
CA LYS A 43 17.49 12.04 -10.04
C LYS A 43 16.92 11.66 -8.68
N ILE A 44 17.74 11.01 -7.85
CA ILE A 44 17.42 10.75 -6.44
C ILE A 44 18.40 11.56 -5.60
N ASP A 45 17.87 12.50 -4.84
CA ASP A 45 18.66 13.29 -3.89
C ASP A 45 18.75 12.52 -2.55
N PHE A 46 19.97 12.17 -2.14
CA PHE A 46 20.22 11.46 -0.90
C PHE A 46 20.60 12.47 0.17
N ASP A 47 19.75 12.66 1.18
CA ASP A 47 20.04 13.53 2.31
C ASP A 47 20.97 12.89 3.37
N HIS A 48 21.37 11.62 3.13
CA HIS A 48 22.21 10.79 3.98
C HIS A 48 21.73 10.65 5.43
N LYS A 49 20.44 10.88 5.70
CA LYS A 49 19.87 10.72 7.04
C LYS A 49 19.46 9.28 7.29
N PHE A 50 19.74 8.82 8.49
CA PHE A 50 19.20 7.57 9.00
C PHE A 50 17.85 7.84 9.67
N LEU A 51 16.79 7.21 9.15
CA LEU A 51 15.48 7.22 9.79
C LEU A 51 15.36 6.03 10.74
N PRO A 52 14.91 6.22 11.99
CA PRO A 52 14.63 5.11 12.87
C PRO A 52 13.49 4.26 12.29
N LEU A 53 13.56 2.94 12.48
CA LEU A 53 12.48 2.04 12.08
C LEU A 53 11.21 2.37 12.88
N ASP A 54 10.10 2.53 12.17
CA ASP A 54 8.79 2.81 12.74
C ASP A 54 7.76 1.84 12.13
N PRO A 55 7.81 0.55 12.48
CA PRO A 55 6.91 -0.44 11.90
C PRO A 55 5.46 -0.19 12.32
N ALA A 56 4.52 -0.44 11.41
CA ALA A 56 3.10 -0.30 11.70
C ALA A 56 2.69 -1.20 12.87
N ARG A 57 1.88 -0.66 13.79
CA ARG A 57 1.33 -1.40 14.93
C ARG A 57 0.53 -2.63 14.49
N ASP A 58 -0.31 -2.43 13.47
CA ASP A 58 -1.10 -3.49 12.85
C ASP A 58 -0.62 -3.66 11.41
N MET A 59 0.15 -4.71 11.18
CA MET A 59 0.62 -5.04 9.82
C MET A 59 -0.55 -5.52 8.97
N CYS A 60 -0.70 -4.94 7.78
CA CYS A 60 -1.67 -5.39 6.79
C CYS A 60 -1.02 -5.58 5.42
N ILE A 61 -1.60 -6.47 4.63
CA ILE A 61 -1.20 -6.82 3.28
C ILE A 61 -2.40 -6.60 2.37
N THR A 62 -2.15 -5.96 1.23
CA THR A 62 -3.06 -5.92 0.08
C THR A 62 -2.46 -6.82 -0.99
N ASP A 63 -3.22 -7.85 -1.39
CA ASP A 63 -2.78 -8.81 -2.39
C ASP A 63 -3.14 -8.33 -3.81
N THR A 64 -2.22 -8.48 -4.76
CA THR A 64 -2.39 -8.12 -6.17
C THR A 64 -2.28 -9.33 -7.09
N THR A 65 -2.46 -10.55 -6.57
CA THR A 65 -2.25 -11.80 -7.31
C THR A 65 -3.15 -11.91 -8.54
N PHE A 66 -4.43 -11.54 -8.44
CA PHE A 66 -5.39 -11.60 -9.56
C PHE A 66 -5.40 -10.34 -10.43
N ARG A 67 -4.49 -9.41 -10.14
CA ARG A 67 -4.24 -8.20 -10.92
C ARG A 67 -2.86 -8.30 -11.57
N ASP A 68 -1.82 -7.82 -10.91
CA ASP A 68 -0.45 -7.83 -11.44
C ASP A 68 0.13 -9.24 -11.55
N GLY A 69 -0.12 -10.09 -10.56
CA GLY A 69 0.44 -11.44 -10.53
C GLY A 69 0.03 -12.26 -11.77
N GLN A 70 -1.23 -12.12 -12.18
CA GLN A 70 -1.78 -12.82 -13.34
C GLN A 70 -1.20 -12.32 -14.67
N GLN A 71 -0.67 -11.10 -14.76
CA GLN A 71 -0.06 -10.58 -15.99
C GLN A 71 1.27 -11.29 -16.34
N ALA A 72 1.93 -11.89 -15.35
CA ALA A 72 3.21 -12.58 -15.53
C ALA A 72 3.08 -14.08 -15.87
N ARG A 73 1.85 -14.60 -16.01
CA ARG A 73 1.56 -16.04 -16.20
C ARG A 73 0.48 -16.26 -17.25
N PRO A 74 0.35 -17.48 -17.80
CA PRO A 74 -0.83 -17.83 -18.58
C PRO A 74 -2.12 -17.58 -17.79
N PRO A 75 -3.23 -17.14 -18.42
CA PRO A 75 -4.45 -16.79 -17.70
C PRO A 75 -5.03 -17.96 -16.88
N TYR A 76 -5.22 -17.76 -15.57
CA TYR A 76 -5.80 -18.76 -14.67
C TYR A 76 -7.25 -19.07 -15.01
N THR A 77 -7.70 -20.31 -14.86
CA THR A 77 -9.14 -20.64 -14.91
C THR A 77 -9.87 -20.08 -13.68
N VAL A 78 -11.20 -20.05 -13.74
CA VAL A 78 -12.03 -19.57 -12.62
C VAL A 78 -11.79 -20.42 -11.36
N GLU A 79 -11.68 -21.74 -11.53
CA GLU A 79 -11.42 -22.70 -10.45
C GLU A 79 -10.02 -22.51 -9.84
N GLN A 80 -9.03 -22.16 -10.65
CA GLN A 80 -7.69 -21.85 -10.18
C GLN A 80 -7.66 -20.57 -9.36
N ILE A 81 -8.34 -19.52 -9.83
CA ILE A 81 -8.49 -18.26 -9.09
C ILE A 81 -9.15 -18.51 -7.74
N GLU A 82 -10.27 -19.25 -7.75
CA GLU A 82 -11.00 -19.63 -6.55
C GLU A 82 -10.10 -20.37 -5.55
N LYS A 83 -9.28 -21.30 -6.04
CA LYS A 83 -8.38 -22.08 -5.19
C LYS A 83 -7.25 -21.23 -4.60
N ILE A 84 -6.69 -20.32 -5.37
CA ILE A 84 -5.68 -19.37 -4.91
C ILE A 84 -6.28 -18.44 -3.86
N PHE A 85 -7.53 -17.99 -4.06
CA PHE A 85 -8.24 -17.16 -3.08
C PHE A 85 -8.43 -17.89 -1.74
N ASP A 86 -8.75 -19.20 -1.77
CA ASP A 86 -8.77 -20.02 -0.54
C ASP A 86 -7.40 -20.05 0.15
N PHE A 87 -6.30 -20.13 -0.61
CA PHE A 87 -4.96 -20.10 -0.05
C PHE A 87 -4.60 -18.74 0.55
N LEU A 88 -5.00 -17.64 -0.10
CA LEU A 88 -4.82 -16.29 0.43
C LEU A 88 -5.60 -16.11 1.74
N HIS A 89 -6.85 -16.56 1.81
CA HIS A 89 -7.63 -16.51 3.05
C HIS A 89 -6.96 -17.31 4.18
N ARG A 90 -6.49 -18.54 3.89
CA ARG A 90 -5.75 -19.35 4.86
C ARG A 90 -4.45 -18.70 5.31
N LEU A 91 -3.72 -18.07 4.38
CA LEU A 91 -2.46 -17.37 4.66
C LEU A 91 -2.68 -16.11 5.50
N SER A 92 -3.81 -15.42 5.30
CA SER A 92 -4.21 -14.24 6.10
C SER A 92 -4.29 -14.54 7.59
N GLY A 93 -4.60 -15.81 7.93
CA GLY A 93 -4.61 -16.30 9.30
C GLY A 93 -5.73 -15.68 10.15
N PRO A 94 -5.77 -16.01 11.46
CA PRO A 94 -6.83 -15.55 12.36
C PRO A 94 -6.83 -14.03 12.58
N ASN A 95 -5.74 -13.35 12.28
CA ASN A 95 -5.59 -11.90 12.45
C ASN A 95 -6.00 -11.10 11.20
N GLY A 96 -6.37 -11.77 10.10
CA GLY A 96 -6.81 -11.09 8.87
C GLY A 96 -5.74 -10.17 8.28
N VAL A 97 -4.48 -10.63 8.23
CA VAL A 97 -3.35 -9.79 7.80
C VAL A 97 -3.50 -9.38 6.33
N ILE A 98 -3.98 -10.28 5.46
CA ILE A 98 -4.38 -9.95 4.08
C ILE A 98 -5.81 -9.44 4.11
N ARG A 99 -5.99 -8.13 3.91
CA ARG A 99 -7.29 -7.46 4.06
C ARG A 99 -8.04 -7.30 2.75
N GLN A 100 -7.32 -7.30 1.64
CA GLN A 100 -7.85 -7.02 0.32
C GLN A 100 -7.11 -7.86 -0.72
N ALA A 101 -7.83 -8.26 -1.76
CA ALA A 101 -7.27 -8.85 -2.97
C ALA A 101 -7.81 -8.09 -4.19
N GLU A 102 -6.92 -7.65 -5.06
CA GLU A 102 -7.26 -6.91 -6.27
C GLU A 102 -7.54 -7.87 -7.44
N PHE A 103 -8.59 -7.56 -8.22
CA PHE A 103 -8.98 -8.30 -9.41
C PHE A 103 -9.08 -7.36 -10.62
N PHE A 104 -8.64 -7.82 -11.79
CA PHE A 104 -9.04 -7.19 -13.06
C PHE A 104 -10.41 -7.70 -13.49
N LEU A 105 -11.33 -6.83 -13.91
CA LEU A 105 -12.71 -7.21 -14.28
C LEU A 105 -13.03 -6.97 -15.76
N TYR A 106 -12.05 -7.21 -16.64
CA TYR A 106 -12.21 -6.90 -18.06
C TYR A 106 -13.06 -7.93 -18.80
N THR A 107 -12.98 -9.20 -18.43
CA THR A 107 -13.71 -10.27 -19.12
C THR A 107 -14.92 -10.75 -18.33
N LYS A 108 -15.79 -11.55 -18.98
CA LYS A 108 -16.89 -12.23 -18.27
C LYS A 108 -16.36 -13.24 -17.26
N LYS A 109 -15.28 -13.94 -17.63
CA LYS A 109 -14.59 -14.92 -16.80
C LYS A 109 -14.05 -14.30 -15.51
N ASP A 110 -13.46 -13.11 -15.58
CA ASP A 110 -12.91 -12.46 -14.39
C ASP A 110 -14.01 -12.01 -13.43
N ARG A 111 -15.14 -11.54 -13.97
CA ARG A 111 -16.34 -11.20 -13.18
C ARG A 111 -16.93 -12.44 -12.51
N GLU A 112 -17.03 -13.54 -13.23
CA GLU A 112 -17.47 -14.82 -12.67
C GLU A 112 -16.53 -15.29 -11.53
N ALA A 113 -15.21 -15.16 -11.72
CA ALA A 113 -14.26 -15.51 -10.69
C ALA A 113 -14.40 -14.65 -9.43
N LEU A 114 -14.61 -13.34 -9.58
CA LEU A 114 -14.88 -12.46 -8.45
C LEU A 114 -16.18 -12.86 -7.72
N GLU A 115 -17.27 -13.12 -8.46
CA GLU A 115 -18.55 -13.55 -7.88
C GLU A 115 -18.39 -14.84 -7.06
N ARG A 116 -17.67 -15.83 -7.58
CA ARG A 116 -17.36 -17.07 -6.84
C ARG A 116 -16.54 -16.80 -5.59
N CYS A 117 -15.51 -15.95 -5.67
CA CYS A 117 -14.71 -15.58 -4.50
C CYS A 117 -15.54 -14.86 -3.43
N LEU A 118 -16.40 -13.93 -3.82
CA LEU A 118 -17.30 -13.22 -2.89
C LEU A 118 -18.32 -14.16 -2.25
N SER A 119 -18.84 -15.14 -3.00
CA SER A 119 -19.82 -16.11 -2.48
C SER A 119 -19.30 -16.98 -1.34
N LYS A 120 -17.97 -17.08 -1.16
CA LYS A 120 -17.35 -17.80 -0.04
C LYS A 120 -17.58 -17.13 1.32
N GLY A 121 -17.90 -15.83 1.34
CA GLY A 121 -18.21 -15.11 2.58
C GLY A 121 -17.05 -15.07 3.59
N TYR A 122 -15.81 -15.12 3.10
CA TYR A 122 -14.61 -15.00 3.94
C TYR A 122 -14.57 -13.62 4.62
N LYS A 123 -14.10 -13.62 5.87
CA LYS A 123 -13.94 -12.45 6.73
C LYS A 123 -12.48 -12.21 7.05
#